data_AF-A0A1I5EP73-F1
#
_entry.id   AF-A0A1I5EP73-F1
#
_cell.length_a   1.000
_cell.length_b   1.000
_cell.length_c   1.000
_cell.angle_alpha   90.00
_cell.angle_beta   90.00
_cell.angle_gamma   90.00
#
_symmetry.space_group_name_H-M   'P 1'
#
loop_
_entity.id
_entity.type
_entity.pdbx_description
1 polymer ?
#
loop_
_entity_poly.entity_id
_entity_poly.type
_entity_poly.pdbx_seq_one_letter_code
_entity_poly.pdbx_strand_id
1 'polypeptide(L)'
;MIYLEFYDPTKTYVFQNLVVATPDLIQVNYPAIANPDLKCVIMTDATHTVFKGYGILSNYIDEYHIDVAGKEDEDILKEIEYKMNEPLPVPKPTAEDRIAAALEYQNLLSM
;
A
#
# COMPACT_ATOMS: atom_id res chain seq x y z
N MET A 1 3.57 -2.28 -7.79
CA MET A 1 4.23 -2.06 -6.50
C MET A 1 4.02 -0.61 -6.07
N ILE A 2 3.65 -0.40 -4.82
CA ILE A 2 3.51 0.90 -4.17
C ILE A 2 4.77 1.13 -3.33
N TYR A 3 5.29 2.35 -3.34
CA TYR A 3 6.42 2.76 -2.52
C TYR A 3 5.96 3.83 -1.54
N LEU A 4 6.48 3.82 -0.32
CA LEU A 4 6.10 4.78 0.72
C LEU A 4 7.26 5.69 1.07
N GLU A 5 6.96 6.96 1.32
CA GLU A 5 7.92 7.91 1.89
C GLU A 5 7.20 8.92 2.78
N PHE A 6 7.93 9.49 3.74
CA PHE A 6 7.43 10.64 4.49
C PHE A 6 7.30 11.85 3.56
N TYR A 7 6.28 12.66 3.80
CA TYR A 7 6.10 13.89 3.04
C TYR A 7 7.28 14.86 3.24
N ASP A 8 7.83 15.34 2.13
CA ASP A 8 8.87 16.37 2.09
C ASP A 8 8.29 17.66 1.47
N PRO A 9 8.23 18.78 2.22
CA PRO A 9 7.68 20.05 1.72
C PRO A 9 8.53 20.72 0.64
N THR A 10 9.71 20.19 0.31
CA THR A 10 10.57 20.68 -0.77
C THR A 10 10.41 19.89 -2.06
N LYS A 11 9.79 18.71 -1.99
CA LYS A 11 9.67 17.78 -3.11
C LYS A 11 8.43 18.07 -3.94
N THR A 12 8.58 17.95 -5.24
CA THR A 12 7.48 18.06 -6.20
C THR A 12 7.15 16.68 -6.75
N TYR A 13 5.85 16.39 -6.85
CA TYR A 13 5.34 15.15 -7.41
C TYR A 13 4.57 15.41 -8.70
N VAL A 14 4.09 14.35 -9.34
CA VAL A 14 3.18 14.40 -10.47
C VAL A 14 1.94 13.59 -10.13
N PHE A 15 0.76 14.20 -10.20
CA PHE A 15 -0.50 13.48 -10.07
C PHE A 15 -0.71 12.52 -11.25
N GLN A 16 -1.59 11.53 -11.09
CA GLN A 16 -1.89 10.55 -12.15
C GLN A 16 -2.43 11.18 -13.45
N ASN A 17 -3.00 12.38 -13.37
CA ASN A 17 -3.44 13.18 -14.52
C ASN A 17 -2.33 14.06 -15.13
N LEU A 18 -1.07 13.82 -14.77
CA LEU A 18 0.12 14.55 -15.21
C LEU A 18 0.19 16.03 -14.79
N VAL A 19 -0.67 16.45 -13.85
CA VAL A 19 -0.54 17.76 -13.21
C VAL A 19 0.61 17.72 -12.22
N VAL A 20 1.49 18.72 -12.28
CA VAL A 20 2.58 18.88 -11.33
C VAL A 20 1.99 19.21 -9.96
N ALA A 21 2.24 18.34 -8.99
CA ALA A 21 1.82 18.46 -7.61
C ALA A 21 2.93 19.18 -6.82
N THR A 22 2.92 20.51 -6.88
CA THR A 22 3.80 21.35 -6.06
C THR A 22 3.41 21.25 -4.58
N PRO A 23 4.34 21.55 -3.64
CA PRO A 23 4.03 21.58 -2.21
C PRO A 23 2.80 22.44 -1.87
N ASP A 24 2.69 23.63 -2.48
CA ASP A 24 1.54 24.52 -2.28
C ASP A 24 0.22 23.85 -2.72
N LEU A 25 0.22 23.18 -3.86
CA LEU A 25 -0.96 22.50 -4.38
C LEU A 25 -1.34 21.28 -3.52
N ILE A 26 -0.35 20.53 -3.04
CA ILE A 26 -0.55 19.42 -2.11
C ILE A 26 -1.16 19.94 -0.82
N GLN A 27 -0.65 21.04 -0.25
CA GLN A 27 -1.17 21.63 0.98
C GLN A 27 -2.60 22.16 0.82
N VAL A 28 -2.95 22.73 -0.34
CA VAL A 28 -4.33 23.17 -0.64
C VAL A 28 -5.28 21.97 -0.69
N ASN A 29 -4.87 20.89 -1.35
CA ASN A 29 -5.72 19.71 -1.51
C ASN A 29 -5.78 18.84 -0.24
N TYR A 30 -4.70 18.83 0.54
CA TYR A 30 -4.49 17.95 1.69
C TYR A 30 -3.92 18.74 2.87
N PRO A 31 -4.72 19.61 3.52
CA PRO A 31 -4.21 20.56 4.52
C PRO A 31 -3.58 19.92 5.75
N ALA A 32 -3.93 18.66 6.06
CA ALA A 32 -3.36 17.91 7.18
C ALA A 32 -1.83 17.73 7.05
N ILE A 33 -1.28 17.72 5.83
CA ILE A 33 0.17 17.61 5.57
C ILE A 33 0.97 18.78 6.16
N ALA A 34 0.34 19.93 6.37
CA ALA A 34 1.01 21.09 6.98
C ALA A 34 1.17 20.98 8.50
N ASN A 35 0.55 19.98 9.14
CA ASN A 35 0.68 19.78 10.57
C ASN A 35 1.94 18.95 10.88
N PRO A 36 2.98 19.53 11.52
CA PRO A 36 4.22 18.81 11.82
C PRO A 36 4.04 17.69 12.85
N ASP A 37 2.95 17.69 13.62
CA ASP A 37 2.63 16.62 14.58
C ASP A 37 2.06 15.37 13.87
N LEU A 38 1.70 15.49 12.59
CA LEU A 38 1.20 14.38 11.78
C LEU A 38 2.31 13.82 10.91
N LYS A 39 2.69 12.57 11.17
CA LYS A 39 3.61 11.81 10.30
C LYS A 39 2.89 11.42 9.01
N CYS A 40 2.83 12.36 8.07
CA CYS A 40 2.19 12.15 6.77
C CYS A 40 3.09 11.31 5.86
N VAL A 41 2.46 10.31 5.24
CA VAL A 41 3.09 9.36 4.32
C VAL A 41 2.49 9.54 2.94
N ILE A 42 3.34 9.54 1.92
CA ILE A 42 2.96 9.60 0.51
C ILE A 42 3.21 8.25 -0.15
N MET A 43 2.21 7.76 -0.89
CA MET A 43 2.33 6.60 -1.75
C MET A 43 2.81 7.01 -3.14
N THR A 44 3.84 6.35 -3.63
CA THR A 44 4.50 6.67 -4.89
C THR A 44 4.71 5.46 -5.80
N ASP A 45 5.25 5.71 -6.98
CA ASP A 45 5.84 4.70 -7.85
C ASP A 45 7.32 4.44 -7.50
N ALA A 46 7.96 3.51 -8.20
CA ALA A 46 9.36 3.14 -7.94
C ALA A 46 10.36 4.30 -8.13
N THR A 47 9.98 5.32 -8.91
CA THR A 47 10.80 6.52 -9.11
C THR A 47 10.50 7.63 -8.10
N HIS A 48 9.61 7.36 -7.14
CA HIS A 48 9.18 8.33 -6.11
C HIS A 48 8.69 9.66 -6.69
N THR A 49 8.08 9.64 -7.89
CA THR A 49 7.68 10.84 -8.64
C THR A 49 6.16 10.97 -8.73
N VAL A 50 5.46 9.86 -8.94
CA VAL A 50 4.00 9.87 -9.14
C VAL A 50 3.29 9.82 -7.79
N PHE A 51 2.50 10.83 -7.47
CA PHE A 51 1.63 10.84 -6.30
C PHE A 51 0.45 9.90 -6.53
N LYS A 52 0.39 8.78 -5.80
CA LYS A 52 -0.67 7.78 -5.91
C LYS A 52 -1.68 7.85 -4.77
N GLY A 53 -1.27 8.33 -3.61
CA GLY A 53 -2.08 8.35 -2.40
C GLY A 53 -1.34 9.00 -1.24
N TYR A 54 -2.06 9.21 -0.14
CA TYR A 54 -1.54 9.82 1.07
C TYR A 54 -2.24 9.22 2.28
N GLY A 55 -1.59 9.34 3.44
CA GLY A 55 -2.20 8.97 4.72
C GLY A 55 -1.33 9.42 5.88
N ILE A 56 -1.73 8.99 7.07
CA ILE A 56 -0.99 9.21 8.31
C ILE A 56 -0.39 7.86 8.73
N LEU A 57 0.87 7.85 9.14
CA LEU A 57 1.58 6.63 9.55
C LEU A 57 0.79 5.79 10.56
N SER A 58 0.18 6.44 11.56
CA SER A 58 -0.61 5.76 12.60
C SER A 58 -1.79 4.95 12.02
N ASN A 59 -2.45 5.46 10.97
CA ASN A 59 -3.55 4.75 10.34
C ASN A 59 -3.07 3.43 9.70
N TYR A 60 -1.92 3.47 9.03
CA TYR A 60 -1.34 2.27 8.41
C TYR A 60 -0.78 1.28 9.44
N ILE A 61 -0.24 1.78 10.56
CA ILE A 61 0.16 0.92 11.69
C ILE A 61 -1.05 0.13 12.19
N ASP A 62 -2.19 0.81 12.41
CA ASP A 62 -3.41 0.18 12.89
C ASP A 62 -4.01 -0.79 11.86
N GLU A 63 -4.08 -0.37 10.59
CA GLU A 63 -4.66 -1.15 9.48
C GLU A 63 -3.90 -2.44 9.20
N TYR A 64 -2.56 -2.38 9.23
CA TYR A 64 -1.70 -3.54 8.95
C TYR A 64 -1.20 -4.26 10.22
N HIS A 65 -1.67 -3.83 11.40
CA HIS A 65 -1.29 -4.40 12.70
C HIS A 65 0.23 -4.48 12.90
N ILE A 66 0.94 -3.40 12.58
CA ILE A 66 2.39 -3.33 12.66
C ILE A 66 2.84 -3.25 14.12
N ASP A 67 3.76 -4.14 14.52
CA ASP A 67 4.42 -4.02 15.83
C ASP A 67 5.45 -2.89 15.79
N VAL A 68 5.21 -1.83 16.55
CA VAL A 68 6.05 -0.63 16.60
C VAL A 68 7.10 -0.68 17.72
N ALA A 69 7.08 -1.71 18.58
CA ALA A 69 7.92 -1.74 19.77
C ALA A 69 9.42 -1.78 19.40
N GLY A 70 10.14 -0.70 19.73
CA GLY A 70 11.59 -0.60 19.51
C GLY A 70 12.01 -0.44 18.06
N LYS A 71 11.10 -0.06 17.15
CA LYS A 71 11.39 0.24 15.75
C LYS A 71 11.41 1.73 15.48
N GLU A 72 12.29 2.16 14.58
CA GLU A 72 12.29 3.50 14.03
C GLU A 72 11.20 3.63 12.95
N ASP A 73 10.78 4.88 12.70
CA ASP A 73 9.70 5.19 11.75
C ASP A 73 9.98 4.66 10.33
N GLU A 74 11.23 4.70 9.87
CA GLU A 74 11.62 4.20 8.55
C GLU A 74 11.48 2.68 8.42
N ASP A 75 11.71 1.94 9.51
CA ASP A 75 11.55 0.48 9.52
C ASP A 75 10.07 0.10 9.55
N ILE A 76 9.26 0.84 10.30
CA ILE A 76 7.80 0.73 10.29
C ILE A 76 7.27 0.99 8.87
N LEU A 77 7.77 2.04 8.20
CA LEU A 77 7.33 2.40 6.85
C LEU A 77 7.64 1.30 5.83
N LYS A 78 8.82 0.68 5.89
CA LYS A 78 9.20 -0.45 5.03
C LYS A 78 8.33 -1.68 5.29
N GLU A 79 7.96 -1.94 6.54
CA GLU A 79 7.08 -3.06 6.87
C GLU A 79 5.67 -2.85 6.33
N ILE A 80 5.14 -1.63 6.44
CA ILE A 80 3.86 -1.25 5.82
C ILE A 80 3.97 -1.42 4.29
N GLU A 81 5.03 -0.91 3.66
CA GLU A 81 5.24 -1.07 2.22
C GLU A 81 5.26 -2.55 1.82
N TYR A 82 5.94 -3.40 2.59
CA TYR A 82 5.95 -4.84 2.37
C TYR A 82 4.52 -5.41 2.42
N LYS A 83 3.76 -5.09 3.48
CA LYS A 83 2.37 -5.54 3.66
C LYS A 83 1.44 -5.08 2.54
N MET A 84 1.57 -3.84 2.09
CA MET A 84 0.79 -3.28 0.98
C MET A 84 1.04 -3.98 -0.35
N ASN A 85 2.21 -4.58 -0.51
CA ASN A 85 2.61 -5.28 -1.73
C ASN A 85 2.51 -6.80 -1.60
N GLU A 86 2.01 -7.34 -0.48
CA GLU A 86 1.73 -8.78 -0.36
C GLU A 86 0.73 -9.21 -1.44
N PRO A 87 0.99 -10.33 -2.13
CA PRO A 87 0.05 -10.83 -3.12
C PRO A 87 -1.29 -11.13 -2.46
N LEU A 88 -2.38 -10.77 -3.13
CA LEU A 88 -3.72 -11.10 -2.65
C LEU A 88 -3.81 -12.61 -2.38
N PRO A 89 -4.40 -13.03 -1.25
CA PRO A 89 -4.52 -14.43 -0.93
C PRO A 89 -5.27 -15.13 -2.07
N VAL A 90 -4.70 -16.25 -2.53
CA VAL A 90 -5.32 -17.06 -3.59
C VAL A 90 -6.70 -17.50 -3.08
N PRO A 91 -7.76 -17.35 -3.88
CA PRO A 91 -9.09 -17.80 -3.49
C PRO A 91 -9.01 -19.27 -3.07
N LYS A 92 -9.54 -19.58 -1.88
CA LYS A 92 -9.65 -20.97 -1.45
C LYS A 92 -10.54 -21.71 -2.46
N PRO A 93 -10.17 -22.92 -2.92
CA PRO A 93 -11.01 -23.69 -3.82
C PRO A 93 -12.42 -23.80 -3.25
N THR A 94 -13.42 -23.50 -4.07
CA THR A 94 -14.82 -23.59 -3.64
C THR A 94 -15.20 -25.06 -3.40
N ALA A 95 -16.37 -25.30 -2.80
CA ALA A 95 -16.86 -26.67 -2.68
C ALA A 95 -17.06 -27.32 -4.05
N GLU A 96 -17.52 -26.55 -5.04
CA GLU A 96 -17.72 -27.01 -6.42
C GLU A 96 -16.40 -27.35 -7.10
N ASP A 97 -15.36 -26.51 -6.96
CA ASP A 97 -14.02 -26.79 -7.49
C ASP A 97 -13.44 -28.08 -6.90
N ARG A 98 -13.68 -28.32 -5.59
CA ARG A 98 -13.25 -29.54 -4.92
C ARG A 98 -14.01 -30.78 -5.42
N ILE A 99 -15.30 -30.64 -5.74
CA ILE A 99 -16.12 -31.73 -6.28
C ILE A 99 -15.71 -32.05 -7.72
N ALA A 100 -15.52 -31.04 -8.56
CA ALA A 100 -15.08 -31.20 -9.94
C ALA A 100 -13.72 -31.91 -10.01
N ALA A 101 -12.73 -31.46 -9.21
CA ALA A 101 -11.42 -32.11 -9.15
C ALA A 101 -11.49 -33.58 -8.68
N ALA A 102 -12.38 -33.90 -7.74
CA ALA A 102 -12.59 -35.28 -7.28
C ALA A 102 -13.23 -36.16 -8.37
N LEU A 103 -14.20 -35.62 -9.11
CA LEU A 103 -14.86 -36.32 -10.21
C LEU A 103 -13.90 -36.56 -11.39
N GLU A 104 -13.10 -35.56 -11.73
CA GLU A 104 -12.05 -35.67 -12.75
C GLU A 104 -10.99 -36.71 -12.37
N TYR A 105 -10.55 -36.72 -11.11
CA TYR A 105 -9.61 -37.72 -10.60
C TYR A 105 -10.21 -39.13 -10.64
N GLN A 106 -11.49 -39.28 -10.28
CA GLN A 106 -12.19 -40.56 -10.38
C GLN A 106 -12.27 -41.05 -11.83
N ASN A 107 -12.54 -40.15 -12.78
CA ASN A 107 -12.58 -40.48 -14.20
C ASN A 107 -11.20 -40.92 -14.73
N LEU A 108 -10.12 -40.28 -14.29
CA LEU A 108 -8.74 -40.69 -14.63
C LEU A 108 -8.36 -42.06 -14.10
N LEU A 109 -8.82 -42.43 -12.89
CA LEU A 109 -8.57 -43.75 -12.30
C LEU A 109 -9.44 -44.86 -12.91
N SER A 110 -10.55 -44.49 -13.57
CA SER A 110 -11.49 -45.42 -14.19
C SER A 110 -11.22 -45.63 -15.69
N MET A 111 -10.22 -44.94 -16.24
CA MET A 111 -9.66 -45.16 -17.60
C MET A 111 -8.58 -46.24 -17.57
#